data_AF-A0A8T6LA91-F1
#
_entry.id   AF-A0A8T6LA91-F1
#
_cell.length_a   1.000
_cell.length_b   1.000
_cell.length_c   1.000
_cell.angle_alpha   90.00
_cell.angle_beta   90.00
_cell.angle_gamma   90.00
#
_symmetry.space_group_name_H-M   'P 1'
#
loop_
_entity.id
_entity.type
_entity.pdbx_description
1 polymer ?
#
loop_
_entity_poly.entity_id
_entity_poly.type
_entity_poly.pdbx_seq_one_letter_code
_entity_poly.pdbx_strand_id
1 'polypeptide(L)'
;MQIGNVDQAHGVAHNELFPSSVAMTAAHIIGQSSLTLWGLTSHARLARQLARIEGVELSSKAPGSLAGNALLIRADYLFEPRTLKGLLQRGGVLMDGDVAAAAAVEASQVEVAQALLRGEATPAADGLSRLGADDLAAFEGDLRLATPPLLERITPSRAGALEDRLYGASYKGITDFVTKWWWPVPAKAAVRVCANRRISPNAVTLAGLFLMLAACWLFFFAGQAPKGEGWLWAGLVPAWLMTFLDTVDGKLARVTVQSSQAGHWLDHGMDILHPPFWYWLWGLSL
;
A
#
# COMPACT_ATOMS: atom_id res chain seq x y z
N MET A 1 3.31 -62.85 -51.77
CA MET A 1 4.32 -62.17 -50.95
C MET A 1 3.99 -60.70 -50.98
N GLN A 2 3.19 -60.23 -50.02
CA GLN A 2 2.65 -58.88 -49.93
C GLN A 2 2.93 -58.42 -48.50
N ILE A 3 3.60 -57.28 -48.38
CA ILE A 3 4.28 -56.84 -47.15
C ILE A 3 3.46 -55.72 -46.52
N GLY A 4 3.01 -55.97 -45.28
CA GLY A 4 3.00 -55.04 -44.15
C GLY A 4 2.26 -53.71 -44.26
N ASN A 5 1.05 -53.67 -43.71
CA ASN A 5 0.35 -52.47 -43.25
C ASN A 5 0.71 -52.25 -41.76
N VAL A 6 1.19 -51.06 -41.37
CA VAL A 6 1.27 -50.63 -39.95
C VAL A 6 0.98 -49.13 -39.88
N ASP A 7 -0.16 -48.83 -39.26
CA ASP A 7 -0.58 -47.52 -38.74
C ASP A 7 0.45 -46.94 -37.75
N GLN A 8 0.74 -45.64 -37.85
CA GLN A 8 0.94 -44.80 -36.65
C GLN A 8 0.40 -43.39 -36.88
N ALA A 9 -0.62 -43.07 -36.08
CA ALA A 9 -1.22 -41.77 -35.92
C ALA A 9 -0.25 -40.77 -35.26
N HIS A 10 -0.18 -39.57 -35.80
CA HIS A 10 0.38 -38.39 -35.12
C HIS A 10 -0.75 -37.37 -34.92
N GLY A 11 -1.52 -37.57 -33.85
CA GLY A 11 -2.39 -36.54 -33.28
C GLY A 11 -1.63 -35.83 -32.16
N VAL A 12 -0.96 -34.73 -32.48
CA VAL A 12 -0.37 -33.83 -31.49
C VAL A 12 -1.51 -33.08 -30.80
N ALA A 13 -1.87 -33.53 -29.59
CA ALA A 13 -2.77 -32.78 -28.73
C ALA A 13 -2.05 -31.50 -28.27
N HIS A 14 -2.42 -30.39 -28.87
CA HIS A 14 -2.09 -29.06 -28.34
C HIS A 14 -2.76 -28.93 -26.97
N ASN A 15 -1.95 -29.00 -25.93
CA ASN A 15 -2.36 -28.66 -24.57
C ASN A 15 -2.59 -27.15 -24.53
N GLU A 16 -3.82 -26.72 -24.78
CA GLU A 16 -4.24 -25.34 -24.58
C GLU A 16 -4.08 -24.99 -23.09
N LEU A 17 -3.01 -24.27 -22.79
CA LEU A 17 -2.78 -23.57 -21.52
C LEU A 17 -3.84 -22.47 -21.37
N PHE A 18 -5.06 -22.85 -21.02
CA PHE A 18 -5.98 -21.91 -20.41
C PHE A 18 -5.40 -21.49 -19.06
N PRO A 19 -5.25 -20.19 -18.78
CA PRO A 19 -4.85 -19.76 -17.44
C PRO A 19 -5.89 -20.30 -16.46
N SER A 20 -5.45 -21.09 -15.48
CA SER A 20 -6.28 -21.53 -14.37
C SER A 20 -6.99 -20.31 -13.82
N SER A 21 -8.32 -20.25 -13.90
CA SER A 21 -9.08 -19.16 -13.30
C SER A 21 -8.76 -19.16 -11.82
N VAL A 22 -7.96 -18.20 -11.36
CA VAL A 22 -7.71 -18.00 -9.93
C VAL A 22 -9.10 -17.87 -9.30
N ALA A 23 -9.45 -18.81 -8.43
CA ALA A 23 -10.75 -18.80 -7.78
C ALA A 23 -10.88 -17.46 -7.02
N MET A 24 -11.80 -16.62 -7.49
CA MET A 24 -11.99 -15.29 -6.92
C MET A 24 -12.55 -15.42 -5.51
N THR A 25 -11.86 -14.81 -4.54
CA THR A 25 -12.28 -14.72 -3.15
C THR A 25 -13.09 -13.43 -2.96
N ALA A 26 -14.32 -13.56 -2.48
CA ALA A 26 -15.15 -12.42 -2.19
C ALA A 26 -14.82 -11.84 -0.82
N ALA A 27 -14.34 -10.59 -0.76
CA ALA A 27 -14.08 -9.89 0.48
C ALA A 27 -15.33 -9.13 0.95
N HIS A 28 -15.62 -9.16 2.24
CA HIS A 28 -16.70 -8.40 2.87
C HIS A 28 -16.20 -7.72 4.15
N ILE A 29 -16.51 -6.43 4.29
CA ILE A 29 -16.09 -5.65 5.44
C ILE A 29 -17.25 -5.55 6.43
N ILE A 30 -17.04 -6.04 7.65
CA ILE A 30 -18.04 -6.09 8.72
C ILE A 30 -17.88 -4.87 9.64
N GLY A 31 -19.00 -4.23 9.95
CA GLY A 31 -19.06 -3.10 10.87
C GLY A 31 -18.54 -1.80 10.28
N GLN A 32 -18.40 -0.78 11.14
CA GLN A 32 -17.93 0.55 10.78
C GLN A 32 -16.99 1.08 11.86
N SER A 33 -16.06 1.95 11.46
CA SER A 33 -15.27 2.76 12.37
C SER A 33 -15.52 4.22 12.03
N SER A 34 -15.89 5.02 13.03
CA SER A 34 -16.07 6.48 12.89
C SER A 34 -14.75 7.23 12.84
N LEU A 35 -13.64 6.56 13.16
CA LEU A 35 -12.31 7.15 13.17
C LEU A 35 -11.70 7.12 11.77
N THR A 36 -10.91 8.15 11.49
CA THR A 36 -10.06 8.20 10.30
C THR A 36 -8.60 8.19 10.75
N LEU A 37 -7.77 7.47 9.99
CA LEU A 37 -6.31 7.48 10.16
C LEU A 37 -5.72 8.05 8.88
N TRP A 38 -4.97 9.15 9.00
CA TRP A 38 -4.47 9.93 7.86
C TRP A 38 -5.60 10.34 6.89
N GLY A 39 -6.69 10.89 7.44
CA GLY A 39 -7.85 11.36 6.66
C GLY A 39 -8.63 10.26 5.92
N LEU A 40 -8.32 8.98 6.17
CA LEU A 40 -8.93 7.83 5.49
C LEU A 40 -9.75 7.00 6.47
N THR A 41 -10.99 6.65 6.09
CA THR A 41 -11.83 5.71 6.86
C THR A 41 -11.26 4.29 6.76
N SER A 42 -11.51 3.45 7.76
CA SER A 42 -11.09 2.04 7.72
C SER A 42 -11.64 1.31 6.49
N HIS A 43 -12.90 1.56 6.14
CA HIS A 43 -13.54 0.97 4.97
C HIS A 43 -12.81 1.33 3.67
N ALA A 44 -12.51 2.62 3.46
CA ALA A 44 -11.80 3.07 2.27
C ALA A 44 -10.35 2.54 2.24
N ARG A 45 -9.70 2.42 3.39
CA ARG A 45 -8.36 1.81 3.51
C ARG A 45 -8.39 0.34 3.11
N LEU A 46 -9.29 -0.44 3.69
CA LEU A 46 -9.45 -1.87 3.40
C LEU A 46 -9.78 -2.09 1.92
N ALA A 47 -10.73 -1.33 1.36
CA ALA A 47 -11.06 -1.41 -0.06
C ALA A 47 -9.82 -1.19 -0.96
N ARG A 48 -8.99 -0.18 -0.65
CA ARG A 48 -7.74 0.10 -1.38
C ARG A 48 -6.67 -0.98 -1.20
N GLN A 49 -6.62 -1.64 -0.03
CA GLN A 49 -5.70 -2.74 0.22
C GLN A 49 -6.13 -4.00 -0.53
N LEU A 50 -7.42 -4.34 -0.47
CA LEU A 50 -8.01 -5.51 -1.13
C LEU A 50 -7.88 -5.44 -2.64
N ALA A 51 -8.09 -4.27 -3.24
CA ALA A 51 -7.90 -4.06 -4.68
C ALA A 51 -6.46 -4.33 -5.18
N ARG A 52 -5.48 -4.51 -4.28
CA ARG A 52 -4.09 -4.84 -4.59
C ARG A 52 -3.74 -6.30 -4.35
N ILE A 53 -4.69 -7.10 -3.85
CA ILE A 53 -4.51 -8.53 -3.66
C ILE A 53 -5.14 -9.21 -4.87
N GLU A 54 -4.32 -9.89 -5.66
CA GLU A 54 -4.78 -10.65 -6.82
C GLU A 54 -5.75 -11.77 -6.37
N GLY A 55 -6.81 -11.97 -7.14
CA GLY A 55 -7.82 -12.98 -6.81
C GLY A 55 -8.81 -12.57 -5.71
N VAL A 56 -8.85 -11.30 -5.27
CA VAL A 56 -9.78 -10.82 -4.25
C VAL A 56 -10.64 -9.68 -4.78
N GLU A 57 -11.95 -9.77 -4.58
CA GLU A 57 -12.90 -8.72 -4.98
C GLU A 57 -13.78 -8.30 -3.80
N LEU A 58 -13.91 -6.99 -3.57
CA LEU A 58 -14.80 -6.47 -2.54
C LEU A 58 -16.26 -6.65 -2.98
N SER A 59 -17.00 -7.50 -2.28
CA SER A 59 -18.39 -7.80 -2.54
C SER A 59 -19.33 -6.86 -1.77
N SER A 60 -20.29 -6.29 -2.48
CA SER A 60 -21.43 -5.58 -1.88
C SER A 60 -22.55 -6.52 -1.40
N LYS A 61 -22.47 -7.81 -1.74
CA LYS A 61 -23.45 -8.81 -1.34
C LYS A 61 -23.30 -9.16 0.14
N ALA A 62 -24.40 -9.58 0.75
CA ALA A 62 -24.37 -10.11 2.12
C ALA A 62 -23.48 -11.36 2.18
N PRO A 63 -22.73 -11.58 3.27
CA PRO A 63 -21.82 -12.72 3.39
C PRO A 63 -22.47 -14.08 3.11
N GLY A 64 -23.69 -14.33 3.61
CA GLY A 64 -24.41 -15.59 3.38
C GLY A 64 -24.85 -15.86 1.93
N SER A 65 -24.59 -14.95 0.99
CA SER A 65 -24.89 -15.13 -0.44
C SER A 65 -23.64 -15.35 -1.30
N LEU A 66 -22.49 -15.58 -0.66
CA LEU A 66 -21.22 -15.84 -1.33
C LEU A 66 -21.13 -17.32 -1.74
N ALA A 67 -20.88 -17.59 -3.02
CA ALA A 67 -20.86 -18.95 -3.57
C ALA A 67 -19.45 -19.60 -3.58
N GLY A 68 -18.45 -18.94 -3.01
CA GLY A 68 -17.05 -19.39 -3.00
C GLY A 68 -16.30 -18.92 -1.77
N ASN A 69 -14.96 -18.95 -1.83
CA ASN A 69 -14.11 -18.48 -0.74
C ASN A 69 -14.45 -17.04 -0.36
N ALA A 70 -14.51 -16.78 0.94
CA ALA A 70 -14.88 -15.49 1.49
C ALA A 70 -13.80 -14.98 2.45
N LEU A 71 -13.51 -13.69 2.35
CA LEU A 71 -12.65 -12.97 3.27
C LEU A 71 -13.48 -11.94 4.06
N LEU A 72 -13.76 -12.24 5.32
CA LEU A 72 -14.51 -11.36 6.21
C LEU A 72 -13.53 -10.52 7.05
N ILE A 73 -13.68 -9.21 7.08
CA ILE A 73 -12.74 -8.30 7.75
C ILE A 73 -13.49 -7.29 8.61
N ARG A 74 -13.10 -7.12 9.87
CA ARG A 74 -13.69 -6.07 10.70
C ARG A 74 -13.14 -4.68 10.38
N ALA A 75 -14.05 -3.70 10.26
CA ALA A 75 -13.69 -2.31 10.00
C ALA A 75 -13.06 -1.59 11.20
N ASP A 76 -13.19 -2.12 12.43
CA ASP A 76 -12.58 -1.55 13.64
C ASP A 76 -11.16 -2.06 13.89
N TYR A 77 -10.56 -2.77 12.93
CA TYR A 77 -9.18 -3.22 12.96
C TYR A 77 -8.36 -2.62 11.82
N LEU A 78 -7.07 -2.42 12.08
CA LEU A 78 -6.06 -2.01 11.12
C LEU A 78 -5.19 -3.22 10.74
N PHE A 79 -5.06 -3.44 9.44
CA PHE A 79 -4.31 -4.55 8.86
C PHE A 79 -3.22 -4.03 7.93
N GLU A 80 -2.11 -4.78 7.84
CA GLU A 80 -1.17 -4.68 6.74
C GLU A 80 -1.61 -5.56 5.56
N PRO A 81 -1.22 -5.21 4.31
CA PRO A 81 -1.50 -6.07 3.15
C PRO A 81 -0.96 -7.50 3.31
N ARG A 82 0.21 -7.67 3.95
CA ARG A 82 0.79 -9.00 4.21
C ARG A 82 -0.02 -9.82 5.22
N THR A 83 -0.68 -9.18 6.19
CA THR A 83 -1.60 -9.85 7.13
C THR A 83 -2.76 -10.49 6.36
N LEU A 84 -3.39 -9.73 5.45
CA LEU A 84 -4.51 -10.21 4.65
C LEU A 84 -4.08 -11.30 3.67
N LYS A 85 -2.92 -11.16 3.02
CA LYS A 85 -2.36 -12.19 2.12
C LYS A 85 -2.04 -13.49 2.86
N GLY A 86 -1.38 -13.40 4.02
CA GLY A 86 -1.06 -14.58 4.83
C GLY A 86 -2.33 -15.29 5.31
N LEU A 87 -3.36 -14.54 5.72
CA LEU A 87 -4.65 -15.10 6.10
C LEU A 87 -5.34 -15.83 4.93
N LEU A 88 -5.35 -15.23 3.73
CA LEU A 88 -5.89 -15.86 2.53
C LEU A 88 -5.16 -17.16 2.14
N GLN A 89 -3.85 -17.23 2.37
CA GLN A 89 -3.04 -18.40 2.06
C GLN A 89 -3.22 -19.54 3.07
N ARG A 90 -3.34 -19.24 4.37
CA ARG A 90 -3.57 -20.27 5.40
C ARG A 90 -5.03 -20.72 5.50
N GLY A 91 -5.96 -19.79 5.34
CA GLY A 91 -7.36 -20.00 5.72
C GLY A 91 -7.56 -20.09 7.24
N GLY A 92 -8.77 -19.80 7.70
CA GLY A 92 -9.14 -19.79 9.11
C GLY A 92 -9.51 -18.41 9.64
N VAL A 93 -9.45 -18.24 10.96
CA VAL A 93 -9.84 -17.02 11.68
C VAL A 93 -8.62 -16.39 12.33
N LEU A 94 -8.37 -15.12 12.00
CA LEU A 94 -7.32 -14.30 12.59
C LEU A 94 -7.82 -13.68 13.89
N MET A 95 -7.13 -13.97 14.98
CA MET A 95 -7.47 -13.60 16.35
C MET A 95 -6.54 -12.51 16.88
N ASP A 96 -7.12 -11.54 17.60
CA ASP A 96 -6.43 -10.58 18.47
C ASP A 96 -6.84 -10.88 19.92
N GLY A 97 -6.03 -11.68 20.61
CA GLY A 97 -6.43 -12.31 21.87
C GLY A 97 -7.65 -13.20 21.67
N ASP A 98 -8.74 -12.91 22.39
CA ASP A 98 -10.00 -13.65 22.28
C ASP A 98 -10.96 -13.10 21.21
N VAL A 99 -10.57 -12.02 20.53
CA VAL A 99 -11.43 -11.32 19.58
C VAL A 99 -11.08 -11.71 18.16
N ALA A 100 -12.04 -12.22 17.40
CA ALA A 100 -11.87 -12.45 15.96
C ALA A 100 -11.80 -11.10 15.24
N ALA A 101 -10.73 -10.90 14.45
CA ALA A 101 -10.48 -9.67 13.70
C ALA A 101 -10.78 -9.82 12.20
N ALA A 102 -10.46 -10.97 11.62
CA ALA A 102 -10.76 -11.31 10.23
C ALA A 102 -10.88 -12.84 10.05
N ALA A 103 -11.47 -13.30 8.96
CA ALA A 103 -11.56 -14.72 8.61
C ALA A 103 -11.48 -14.93 7.10
N ALA A 104 -10.70 -15.93 6.66
CA ALA A 104 -10.68 -16.41 5.29
C ALA A 104 -11.18 -17.85 5.28
N VAL A 105 -12.38 -18.07 4.75
CA VAL A 105 -13.12 -19.34 4.88
C VAL A 105 -13.82 -19.72 3.59
N GLU A 106 -14.20 -20.99 3.46
CA GLU A 106 -15.05 -21.45 2.36
C GLU A 106 -16.51 -20.99 2.55
N ALA A 107 -17.30 -21.04 1.48
CA ALA A 107 -18.71 -20.63 1.47
C ALA A 107 -19.54 -21.28 2.59
N SER A 108 -19.27 -22.56 2.89
CA SER A 108 -19.96 -23.35 3.92
C SER A 108 -19.75 -22.83 5.36
N GLN A 109 -18.68 -22.06 5.59
CA GLN A 109 -18.26 -21.59 6.90
C GLN A 109 -18.50 -20.09 7.12
N VAL A 110 -19.06 -19.38 6.12
CA VAL A 110 -19.22 -17.93 6.15
C VAL A 110 -20.13 -17.47 7.29
N GLU A 111 -21.26 -18.14 7.50
CA GLU A 111 -22.20 -17.76 8.56
C GLU A 111 -21.57 -17.88 9.95
N VAL A 112 -20.83 -18.97 10.18
CA VAL A 112 -20.14 -19.23 11.45
C VAL A 112 -19.03 -18.20 11.67
N ALA A 113 -18.20 -17.95 10.65
CA ALA A 113 -17.15 -16.93 10.72
C ALA A 113 -17.72 -15.53 10.95
N GLN A 114 -18.87 -15.22 10.36
CA GLN A 114 -19.56 -13.95 10.56
C GLN A 114 -20.08 -13.80 12.00
N ALA A 115 -20.69 -14.84 12.58
CA ALA A 115 -21.13 -14.83 13.97
C ALA A 115 -19.95 -14.63 14.94
N LEU A 116 -18.81 -15.28 14.67
CA LEU A 116 -17.57 -15.09 15.43
C LEU A 116 -17.06 -13.65 15.36
N LEU A 117 -17.02 -13.05 14.17
CA LEU A 117 -16.55 -11.67 13.99
C LEU A 117 -17.48 -10.62 14.61
N ARG A 118 -18.77 -10.96 14.79
CA ARG A 118 -19.74 -10.13 15.52
C ARG A 118 -19.72 -10.34 17.03
N GLY A 119 -18.97 -11.34 17.52
CA GLY A 119 -18.95 -11.73 18.94
C GLY A 119 -20.23 -12.46 19.37
N GLU A 120 -21.00 -12.99 18.43
CA GLU A 120 -22.23 -13.75 18.66
C GLU A 120 -21.95 -15.25 18.89
N ALA A 121 -20.73 -15.71 18.58
CA ALA A 121 -20.28 -17.09 18.76
C ALA A 121 -18.90 -17.14 19.46
N THR A 122 -18.57 -18.29 20.04
CA THR A 122 -17.26 -18.55 20.64
C THR A 122 -16.41 -19.43 19.74
N PRO A 123 -15.15 -19.06 19.47
CA PRO A 123 -14.32 -19.70 18.43
C PRO A 123 -13.90 -21.16 18.73
N ALA A 124 -14.35 -21.77 19.82
CA ALA A 124 -13.97 -23.12 20.25
C ALA A 124 -14.93 -24.20 19.73
N ALA A 125 -16.12 -23.83 19.27
CA ALA A 125 -17.17 -24.76 18.89
C ALA A 125 -17.19 -25.14 17.41
N ASP A 126 -16.40 -24.45 16.57
CA ASP A 126 -16.78 -24.22 15.16
C ASP A 126 -15.85 -24.86 14.12
N GLY A 127 -14.84 -25.65 14.53
CA GLY A 127 -13.96 -26.37 13.61
C GLY A 127 -13.04 -25.50 12.72
N LEU A 128 -13.02 -24.18 12.95
CA LEU A 128 -12.18 -23.23 12.23
C LEU A 128 -10.77 -23.15 12.83
N SER A 129 -9.75 -23.20 11.96
CA SER A 129 -8.36 -22.98 12.37
C SER A 129 -8.18 -21.55 12.89
N ARG A 130 -7.55 -21.41 14.05
CA ARG A 130 -7.25 -20.11 14.67
C ARG A 130 -5.82 -19.72 14.39
N LEU A 131 -5.62 -18.46 14.01
CA LEU A 131 -4.33 -17.90 13.68
C LEU A 131 -4.11 -16.64 14.52
N GLY A 132 -2.93 -16.50 15.11
CA GLY A 132 -2.43 -15.21 15.60
C GLY A 132 -1.77 -14.40 14.48
N ALA A 133 -1.35 -13.16 14.78
CA ALA A 133 -0.53 -12.41 13.84
C ALA A 133 0.83 -13.10 13.58
N ASP A 134 1.43 -13.67 14.63
CA ASP A 134 2.74 -14.33 14.58
C ASP A 134 2.74 -15.56 13.65
N ASP A 135 1.62 -16.26 13.58
CA ASP A 135 1.38 -17.38 12.66
C ASP A 135 1.54 -16.99 11.19
N LEU A 136 1.27 -15.73 10.86
CA LEU A 136 1.34 -15.20 9.50
C LEU A 136 2.73 -14.65 9.15
N ALA A 137 3.62 -14.46 10.14
CA ALA A 137 4.95 -13.87 9.95
C ALA A 137 5.93 -14.79 9.21
N ALA A 138 5.71 -16.11 9.26
CA ALA A 138 6.64 -17.11 8.72
C ALA A 138 6.62 -17.27 7.18
N PHE A 139 5.74 -16.55 6.46
CA PHE A 139 5.41 -16.85 5.06
C PHE A 139 6.03 -15.90 4.01
N GLU A 140 6.82 -14.90 4.41
CA GLU A 140 7.57 -14.06 3.45
C GLU A 140 8.96 -14.67 3.18
N GLY A 141 9.09 -15.34 2.04
CA GLY A 141 10.36 -15.94 1.59
C GLY A 141 11.46 -14.95 1.19
N ASP A 142 11.22 -13.63 1.24
CA ASP A 142 12.11 -12.64 0.62
C ASP A 142 12.62 -11.48 1.50
N LEU A 143 12.24 -11.31 2.77
CA LEU A 143 12.74 -10.16 3.56
C LEU A 143 12.99 -10.45 5.05
N ARG A 144 14.19 -10.04 5.50
CA ARG A 144 14.78 -10.11 6.86
C ARG A 144 14.05 -9.26 7.93
N LEU A 145 12.72 -9.34 8.05
CA LEU A 145 11.99 -8.71 9.14
C LEU A 145 11.13 -9.73 9.88
N ALA A 146 11.71 -10.32 10.93
CA ALA A 146 11.05 -11.22 11.88
C ALA A 146 10.00 -10.50 12.77
N THR A 147 9.39 -9.43 12.29
CA THR A 147 8.37 -8.68 13.04
C THR A 147 6.98 -9.12 12.61
N PRO A 148 6.11 -9.51 13.57
CA PRO A 148 4.74 -9.91 13.28
C PRO A 148 4.00 -8.90 12.40
N PRO A 149 3.18 -9.36 11.45
CA PRO A 149 2.37 -8.50 10.60
C PRO A 149 1.37 -7.71 11.45
N LEU A 150 1.11 -6.46 11.04
CA LEU A 150 0.23 -5.55 11.79
C LEU A 150 -1.20 -6.09 11.89
N LEU A 151 -1.67 -6.21 13.12
CA LEU A 151 -3.05 -6.46 13.50
C LEU A 151 -3.33 -5.64 14.76
N GLU A 152 -4.09 -4.55 14.63
CA GLU A 152 -4.34 -3.64 15.76
C GLU A 152 -5.76 -3.09 15.75
N ARG A 153 -6.40 -3.05 16.92
CA ARG A 153 -7.73 -2.46 17.05
C ARG A 153 -7.69 -0.94 17.00
N ILE A 154 -8.57 -0.34 16.20
CA ILE A 154 -8.70 1.10 16.03
C ILE A 154 -9.57 1.65 17.16
N THR A 155 -8.94 2.39 18.07
CA THR A 155 -9.61 3.04 19.22
C THR A 155 -9.19 4.51 19.30
N PRO A 156 -10.02 5.40 19.88
CA PRO A 156 -9.69 6.82 19.97
C PRO A 156 -8.36 7.09 20.70
N SER A 157 -8.06 6.31 21.75
CA SER A 157 -6.82 6.43 22.53
C SER A 157 -5.57 5.99 21.78
N ARG A 158 -5.70 5.05 20.82
CA ARG A 158 -4.57 4.53 20.04
C ARG A 158 -4.42 5.17 18.66
N ALA A 159 -5.39 5.96 18.20
CA ALA A 159 -5.39 6.53 16.85
C ALA A 159 -4.07 7.23 16.48
N GLY A 160 -3.54 8.08 17.37
CA GLY A 160 -2.25 8.75 17.15
C GLY A 160 -1.08 7.78 17.04
N ALA A 161 -1.01 6.77 17.91
CA ALA A 161 0.03 5.74 17.87
C ALA A 161 -0.06 4.88 16.59
N LEU A 162 -1.28 4.59 16.11
CA LEU A 162 -1.50 3.88 14.85
C LEU A 162 -1.08 4.72 13.64
N GLU A 163 -1.38 6.03 13.64
CA GLU A 163 -0.88 6.93 12.60
C GLU A 163 0.65 6.98 12.57
N ASP A 164 1.27 7.02 13.74
CA ASP A 164 2.72 7.04 13.88
C ASP A 164 3.36 5.74 13.41
N ARG A 165 2.72 4.59 13.70
CA ARG A 165 3.16 3.28 13.20
C ARG A 165 3.02 3.20 11.67
N LEU A 166 1.92 3.66 11.10
CA LEU A 166 1.72 3.73 9.65
C LEU A 166 2.74 4.64 8.97
N TYR A 167 3.08 5.78 9.60
CA TYR A 167 4.10 6.69 9.12
C TYR A 167 5.51 6.10 9.23
N GLY A 168 5.83 5.43 10.34
CA GLY A 168 7.09 4.72 10.54
C GLY A 168 7.31 3.64 9.49
N ALA A 169 6.30 2.80 9.24
CA ALA A 169 6.32 1.76 8.22
C ALA A 169 6.49 2.30 6.79
N SER A 170 6.20 3.59 6.55
CA SER A 170 6.40 4.23 5.25
C SER A 170 7.86 4.61 4.96
N TYR A 171 8.79 4.50 5.91
CA TYR A 171 10.23 4.72 5.67
C TYR A 171 10.84 3.54 4.93
N LYS A 172 11.31 3.80 3.70
CA LYS A 172 12.32 2.95 3.05
C LYS A 172 13.69 3.37 3.59
N GLY A 173 14.63 2.43 3.68
CA GLY A 173 15.94 2.58 4.32
C GLY A 173 16.54 3.98 4.18
N ILE A 174 16.71 4.66 5.31
CA ILE A 174 17.16 6.05 5.36
C ILE A 174 18.68 6.08 5.23
N THR A 175 19.18 6.68 4.15
CA THR A 175 20.63 6.75 3.85
C THR A 175 21.25 8.11 4.12
N ASP A 176 20.46 9.19 4.20
CA ASP A 176 20.95 10.58 4.33
C ASP A 176 20.66 11.21 5.72
N PHE A 177 21.52 12.13 6.16
CA PHE A 177 21.43 12.81 7.47
C PHE A 177 20.20 13.72 7.59
N VAL A 178 19.90 14.50 6.55
CA VAL A 178 18.76 15.43 6.52
C VAL A 178 17.46 14.65 6.55
N THR A 179 17.36 13.59 5.76
CA THR A 179 16.18 12.70 5.75
C THR A 179 15.99 11.91 7.04
N LYS A 180 17.08 11.65 7.77
CA LYS A 180 17.05 10.97 9.08
C LYS A 180 16.68 11.88 10.25
N TRP A 181 17.16 13.12 10.27
CA TRP A 181 17.06 13.96 11.47
C TRP A 181 16.27 15.25 11.28
N TRP A 182 16.32 15.87 10.09
CA TRP A 182 15.65 17.14 9.84
C TRP A 182 14.24 16.95 9.27
N TRP A 183 14.07 16.10 8.26
CA TRP A 183 12.80 15.89 7.57
C TRP A 183 11.69 15.11 8.28
N PRO A 184 11.93 14.20 9.25
CA PRO A 184 10.84 13.37 9.76
C PRO A 184 9.65 14.14 10.34
N VAL A 185 9.92 15.13 11.19
CA VAL A 185 8.88 15.93 11.84
C VAL A 185 8.12 16.84 10.85
N PRO A 186 8.79 17.69 10.03
CA PRO A 186 8.10 18.55 9.08
C PRO A 186 7.40 17.74 7.98
N ALA A 187 7.99 16.66 7.48
CA ALA A 187 7.35 15.82 6.48
C ALA A 187 6.09 15.15 7.04
N LYS A 188 6.12 14.67 8.29
CA LYS A 188 4.93 14.11 8.96
C LYS A 188 3.81 15.15 9.08
N ALA A 189 4.14 16.39 9.44
CA ALA A 189 3.18 17.49 9.52
C ALA A 189 2.57 17.81 8.14
N ALA A 190 3.41 17.92 7.10
CA ALA A 190 2.98 18.17 5.73
C ALA A 190 2.07 17.04 5.21
N VAL A 191 2.46 15.78 5.40
CA VAL A 191 1.64 14.61 5.05
C VAL A 191 0.30 14.65 5.77
N ARG A 192 0.27 15.03 7.05
CA ARG A 192 -0.99 15.11 7.83
C ARG A 192 -1.92 16.17 7.25
N VAL A 193 -1.38 17.34 6.91
CA VAL A 193 -2.13 18.41 6.26
C VAL A 193 -2.68 17.97 4.91
N CYS A 194 -1.84 17.37 4.06
CA CYS A 194 -2.26 16.88 2.74
C CYS A 194 -3.33 15.80 2.85
N ALA A 195 -3.15 14.83 3.73
CA ALA A 195 -4.08 13.74 3.96
C ALA A 195 -5.44 14.24 4.46
N ASN A 196 -5.45 15.14 5.44
CA ASN A 196 -6.69 15.72 6.00
C ASN A 196 -7.42 16.61 4.98
N ARG A 197 -6.69 17.28 4.09
CA ARG A 197 -7.26 18.06 2.98
C ARG A 197 -7.59 17.23 1.74
N ARG A 198 -7.38 15.90 1.78
CA ARG A 198 -7.57 14.98 0.65
C ARG A 198 -6.78 15.37 -0.61
N ILE A 199 -5.62 16.00 -0.43
CA ILE A 199 -4.67 16.25 -1.52
C ILE A 199 -4.09 14.91 -1.95
N SER A 200 -4.10 14.63 -3.25
CA SER A 200 -3.53 13.39 -3.78
C SER A 200 -2.00 13.46 -3.82
N PRO A 201 -1.29 12.33 -3.69
CA PRO A 201 0.17 12.28 -3.88
C PRO A 201 0.59 12.91 -5.21
N ASN A 202 -0.09 12.56 -6.30
CA ASN A 202 0.21 13.09 -7.63
C ASN A 202 0.09 14.63 -7.72
N ALA A 203 -0.79 15.26 -6.92
CA ALA A 203 -0.86 16.72 -6.86
C ALA A 203 0.37 17.33 -6.16
N VAL A 204 0.90 16.66 -5.14
CA VAL A 204 2.15 17.06 -4.47
C VAL A 204 3.34 16.87 -5.42
N THR A 205 3.40 15.74 -6.13
CA THR A 205 4.38 15.46 -7.19
C THR A 205 4.36 16.56 -8.26
N LEU A 206 3.16 16.93 -8.75
CA LEU A 206 2.99 17.99 -9.74
C LEU A 206 3.43 19.37 -9.21
N ALA A 207 3.17 19.67 -7.94
CA ALA A 207 3.69 20.88 -7.30
C ALA A 207 5.23 20.87 -7.23
N GLY A 208 5.84 19.72 -6.94
CA GLY A 208 7.28 19.50 -7.04
C GLY A 208 7.82 19.78 -8.44
N LEU A 209 7.14 19.30 -9.48
CA LEU A 209 7.50 19.57 -10.87
C LEU A 209 7.48 21.07 -11.20
N PHE A 210 6.47 21.82 -10.74
CA PHE A 210 6.43 23.27 -10.93
C PHE A 210 7.58 23.99 -10.21
N LEU A 211 7.93 23.54 -9.00
CA LEU A 211 9.08 24.08 -8.27
C LEU A 211 10.40 23.77 -8.97
N MET A 212 10.56 22.58 -9.55
CA MET A 212 11.71 22.23 -10.38
C MET A 212 11.82 23.18 -11.58
N LEU A 213 10.74 23.39 -12.33
CA LEU A 213 10.73 24.31 -13.47
C LEU A 213 11.05 25.75 -13.05
N ALA A 214 10.50 26.20 -11.92
CA ALA A 214 10.81 27.50 -11.35
C ALA A 214 12.28 27.63 -10.94
N ALA A 215 12.85 26.60 -10.31
CA ALA A 215 14.27 26.56 -9.96
C ALA A 215 15.16 26.64 -11.22
N CYS A 216 14.86 25.84 -12.24
CA CYS A 216 15.58 25.86 -13.51
C CYS A 216 15.54 27.24 -14.17
N TRP A 217 14.35 27.85 -14.22
CA TRP A 217 14.16 29.21 -14.73
C TRP A 217 15.02 30.21 -13.95
N LEU A 218 14.96 30.17 -12.62
CA LEU A 218 15.70 31.10 -11.77
C LEU A 218 17.22 30.92 -11.90
N PHE A 219 17.73 29.69 -11.95
CA PHE A 219 19.16 29.44 -12.18
C PHE A 219 19.62 29.92 -13.56
N PHE A 220 18.80 29.74 -14.59
CA PHE A 220 19.13 30.19 -15.95
C PHE A 220 19.27 31.72 -16.04
N PHE A 221 18.38 32.48 -15.39
CA PHE A 221 18.49 33.94 -15.35
C PHE A 221 19.58 34.42 -14.36
N ALA A 222 19.78 33.71 -13.25
CA ALA A 222 20.87 33.99 -12.31
C ALA A 222 22.25 33.88 -12.99
N GLY A 223 22.46 32.87 -13.84
CA GLY A 223 23.71 32.71 -14.60
C GLY A 223 23.96 33.80 -15.65
N GLN A 224 22.94 34.57 -16.03
CA GLN A 224 23.08 35.72 -16.93
C GLN A 224 23.28 37.05 -16.19
N ALA A 225 23.08 37.08 -14.87
CA ALA A 225 23.27 38.26 -14.06
C ALA A 225 24.76 38.50 -13.74
N PRO A 226 25.18 39.75 -13.44
CA PRO A 226 26.55 40.04 -13.00
C PRO A 226 26.92 39.19 -11.76
N LYS A 227 28.08 38.51 -11.83
CA LYS A 227 28.57 37.67 -10.73
C LYS A 227 28.69 38.50 -9.44
N GLY A 228 27.87 38.19 -8.44
CA GLY A 228 27.89 38.86 -7.13
C GLY A 228 26.52 39.27 -6.57
N GLU A 229 25.47 39.30 -7.39
CA GLU A 229 24.10 39.51 -6.90
C GLU A 229 23.49 38.16 -6.47
N GLY A 230 22.94 38.07 -5.25
CA GLY A 230 22.54 36.83 -4.58
C GLY A 230 21.39 35.99 -5.21
N TRP A 231 21.26 35.98 -6.52
CA TRP A 231 20.25 35.24 -7.29
C TRP A 231 20.39 33.72 -7.21
N LEU A 232 21.56 33.20 -6.82
CA LEU A 232 21.76 31.77 -6.52
C LEU A 232 20.82 31.26 -5.43
N TRP A 233 20.55 32.07 -4.41
CA TRP A 233 19.63 31.71 -3.33
C TRP A 233 18.18 31.64 -3.79
N ALA A 234 17.80 32.47 -4.77
CA ALA A 234 16.44 32.48 -5.32
C ALA A 234 16.12 31.17 -6.04
N GLY A 235 17.07 30.58 -6.77
CA GLY A 235 16.92 29.25 -7.38
C GLY A 235 17.00 28.12 -6.35
N LEU A 236 17.83 28.25 -5.32
CA LEU A 236 18.03 27.21 -4.30
C LEU A 236 16.78 26.94 -3.45
N VAL A 237 15.99 27.97 -3.12
CA VAL A 237 14.76 27.81 -2.31
C VAL A 237 13.71 26.88 -2.96
N PRO A 238 13.22 27.13 -4.20
CA PRO A 238 12.25 26.24 -4.83
C PRO A 238 12.85 24.85 -5.08
N ALA A 239 14.14 24.79 -5.36
CA ALA A 239 14.86 23.54 -5.55
C ALA A 239 14.86 22.71 -4.24
N TRP A 240 15.18 23.33 -3.10
CA TRP A 240 15.10 22.68 -1.79
C TRP A 240 13.68 22.27 -1.41
N LEU A 241 12.69 23.14 -1.65
CA LEU A 241 11.28 22.82 -1.42
C LEU A 241 10.78 21.66 -2.27
N MET A 242 11.26 21.53 -3.51
CA MET A 242 10.94 20.39 -4.38
C MET A 242 11.40 19.07 -3.74
N THR A 243 12.65 19.00 -3.27
CA THR A 243 13.17 17.78 -2.59
C THR A 243 12.38 17.42 -1.32
N PHE A 244 11.83 18.42 -0.64
CA PHE A 244 10.92 18.19 0.48
C PHE A 244 9.59 17.58 0.03
N LEU A 245 9.00 18.10 -1.05
CA LEU A 245 7.72 17.61 -1.58
C LEU A 245 7.81 16.16 -2.11
N ASP A 246 8.95 15.79 -2.68
CA ASP A 246 9.29 14.41 -3.09
C ASP A 246 9.36 13.43 -1.89
N THR A 247 9.78 13.93 -0.72
CA THR A 247 9.64 13.13 0.50
C THR A 247 8.16 13.03 0.91
N VAL A 248 7.38 14.09 0.75
CA VAL A 248 5.99 14.15 1.23
C VAL A 248 5.05 13.31 0.37
N ASP A 249 5.17 13.31 -0.96
CA ASP A 249 4.24 12.60 -1.85
C ASP A 249 4.35 11.07 -1.71
N GLY A 250 5.56 10.52 -1.66
CA GLY A 250 5.82 9.09 -1.47
C GLY A 250 5.34 8.60 -0.10
N LYS A 251 5.47 9.45 0.93
CA LYS A 251 4.94 9.18 2.28
C LYS A 251 3.42 9.22 2.30
N LEU A 252 2.84 10.25 1.70
CA LEU A 252 1.40 10.43 1.57
C LEU A 252 0.77 9.24 0.86
N ALA A 253 1.34 8.82 -0.28
CA ALA A 253 0.91 7.66 -1.06
C ALA A 253 0.84 6.37 -0.24
N ARG A 254 1.85 6.13 0.61
CA ARG A 254 1.91 4.92 1.46
C ARG A 254 0.88 4.98 2.58
N VAL A 255 0.81 6.10 3.31
CA VAL A 255 -0.12 6.22 4.44
C VAL A 255 -1.59 6.29 4.00
N THR A 256 -1.90 6.78 2.80
CA THR A 256 -3.27 6.80 2.25
C THR A 256 -3.58 5.59 1.36
N VAL A 257 -2.65 4.66 1.17
CA VAL A 257 -2.80 3.50 0.27
C VAL A 257 -3.16 3.93 -1.15
N GLN A 258 -2.55 5.01 -1.63
CA GLN A 258 -2.68 5.53 -3.00
C GLN A 258 -1.34 5.38 -3.73
N SER A 259 -1.04 4.21 -4.25
CA SER A 259 0.04 4.03 -5.22
C SER A 259 -0.61 3.80 -6.56
N SER A 260 -0.45 4.75 -7.48
CA SER A 260 -0.88 4.60 -8.87
C SER A 260 0.34 4.27 -9.73
N GLN A 261 0.15 3.48 -10.79
CA GLN A 261 1.24 3.25 -11.76
C GLN A 261 1.72 4.57 -12.36
N ALA A 262 0.79 5.47 -12.71
CA ALA A 262 1.11 6.80 -13.23
C ALA A 262 1.94 7.64 -12.23
N GLY A 263 1.61 7.61 -10.95
CA GLY A 263 2.40 8.28 -9.90
C GLY A 263 3.81 7.70 -9.80
N HIS A 264 3.96 6.38 -9.87
CA HIS A 264 5.28 5.75 -9.85
C HIS A 264 6.14 6.12 -11.07
N TRP A 265 5.53 6.20 -12.26
CA TRP A 265 6.23 6.66 -13.47
C TRP A 265 6.62 8.14 -13.41
N LEU A 266 5.76 9.01 -12.87
CA LEU A 266 6.06 10.42 -12.70
C LEU A 266 7.18 10.64 -11.68
N ASP A 267 7.10 10.00 -10.52
CA ASP A 267 8.10 10.01 -9.45
C ASP A 267 9.46 9.52 -9.98
N HIS A 268 9.47 8.34 -10.62
CA HIS A 268 10.68 7.77 -11.21
C HIS A 268 11.26 8.60 -12.37
N GLY A 269 10.39 9.17 -13.20
CA GLY A 269 10.81 10.04 -14.29
C GLY A 269 11.42 11.36 -13.79
N MET A 270 10.84 11.94 -12.75
CA MET A 270 11.39 13.14 -12.11
C MET A 270 12.74 12.84 -11.46
N ASP A 271 12.90 11.71 -10.75
CA ASP A 271 14.17 11.30 -10.13
C ASP A 271 15.31 11.17 -11.14
N ILE A 272 15.03 10.79 -12.39
CA ILE A 272 16.03 10.67 -13.45
C ILE A 272 16.39 12.03 -14.05
N LEU A 273 15.39 12.89 -14.28
CA LEU A 273 15.57 14.17 -14.95
C LEU A 273 16.10 15.26 -14.02
N HIS A 274 15.67 15.25 -12.76
CA HIS A 274 15.94 16.32 -11.81
C HIS A 274 17.44 16.50 -11.51
N PRO A 275 18.22 15.46 -11.13
CA PRO A 275 19.61 15.65 -10.74
C PRO A 275 20.50 16.21 -11.88
N PRO A 276 20.45 15.67 -13.12
CA PRO A 276 21.29 16.20 -14.21
C PRO A 276 21.00 17.67 -14.56
N PHE A 277 19.72 18.04 -14.64
CA PHE A 277 19.32 19.41 -14.98
C PHE A 277 19.70 20.39 -13.87
N TRP A 278 19.54 20.00 -12.61
CA TRP A 278 19.95 20.80 -11.47
C TRP A 278 21.45 21.06 -11.49
N TYR A 279 22.28 20.01 -11.54
CA TYR A 279 23.73 20.19 -11.47
C TYR A 279 24.26 20.99 -12.66
N TRP A 280 23.68 20.82 -13.84
CA TRP A 280 24.06 21.57 -15.01
C TRP A 280 23.72 23.06 -14.90
N LEU A 281 22.49 23.40 -14.53
CA LEU A 281 22.07 24.80 -14.38
C LEU A 281 22.70 25.49 -13.17
N TRP A 282 22.88 24.76 -12.07
CA TRP A 282 23.62 25.27 -10.92
C TRP A 282 25.08 25.54 -11.27
N GLY A 283 25.74 24.62 -11.97
CA GLY A 283 27.10 24.82 -12.47
C GLY A 283 27.25 26.00 -13.42
N LEU A 284 26.25 26.25 -14.28
CA LEU A 284 26.20 27.43 -15.15
C LEU A 284 25.97 28.75 -14.39
N SER A 285 25.39 28.68 -13.19
CA SER A 285 25.07 29.85 -12.37
C SER A 285 26.20 30.29 -11.41
N LEU A 286 27.32 29.54 -11.35
CA LEU A 286 28.52 29.85 -10.55
C LEU A 286 29.55 30.68 -11.35
#